data_AF-A0A7S0FI09-F1
#
_entry.id   AF-A0A7S0FI09-F1
#
_cell.length_a   1.000
_cell.length_b   1.000
_cell.length_c   1.000
_cell.angle_alpha   90.00
_cell.angle_beta   90.00
_cell.angle_gamma   90.00
#
_symmetry.space_group_name_H-M   'P 1'
#
loop_
_entity.id
_entity.type
_entity.pdbx_description
1 polymer ?
#
loop_
_entity_poly.entity_id
_entity_poly.type
_entity_poly.pdbx_seq_one_letter_code
_entity_poly.pdbx_strand_id
1 'polypeptide(L)'
;KVSMGEGQEKVAREKNTAAFITGGWVILQNCHLGIDYMCEVEETLVKNSDIDEDYRLWITCEITSRFPIGLLQMAIKVTLEPPAGLKAQLFRTYTTMITQETLDKVDHEKWRTLLF
;
A
#
# COMPACT_ATOMS: atom_id res chain seq x y z
N LYS A 1 9.86 -0.23 4.57
CA LYS A 1 8.54 0.19 5.10
C LYS A 1 8.70 1.34 6.11
N VAL A 2 7.92 2.41 5.94
CA VAL A 2 7.77 3.56 6.86
C VAL A 2 6.31 4.00 6.81
N SER A 3 5.72 4.31 7.96
CA SER A 3 4.42 4.99 8.02
C SER A 3 4.67 6.48 8.19
N MET A 4 4.10 7.29 7.33
CA MET A 4 4.19 8.74 7.42
C MET A 4 3.37 9.25 8.61
N GLY A 5 3.87 10.33 9.20
CA GLY A 5 3.40 10.93 10.45
C GLY A 5 4.49 11.87 10.97
N GLU A 6 4.22 12.54 12.09
CA GLU A 6 5.13 13.54 12.64
C GLU A 6 6.54 12.97 12.90
N GLY A 7 7.56 13.59 12.31
CA GLY A 7 8.97 13.25 12.51
C GLY A 7 9.45 12.02 11.74
N GLN A 8 8.62 11.41 10.88
CA GLN A 8 8.99 10.22 10.10
C GLN A 8 9.72 10.55 8.79
N GLU A 9 9.76 11.82 8.39
CA GLU A 9 10.33 12.28 7.12
C GLU A 9 11.83 11.96 7.03
N LYS A 10 12.56 12.13 8.14
CA LYS A 10 13.99 11.83 8.20
C LYS A 10 14.27 10.34 7.95
N VAL A 11 13.52 9.46 8.62
CA VAL A 11 13.64 8.00 8.48
C VAL A 11 13.24 7.56 7.08
N ALA A 12 12.18 8.17 6.52
CA ALA A 12 11.75 7.92 5.15
C ALA A 12 12.83 8.31 4.14
N ARG A 13 13.44 9.49 4.31
CA ARG A 13 14.53 9.98 3.45
C ARG A 13 15.74 9.05 3.46
N GLU A 14 16.22 8.68 4.64
CA GLU A 14 17.37 7.78 4.78
C GLU A 14 17.12 6.44 4.08
N LYS A 15 15.93 5.84 4.27
CA LYS A 15 15.57 4.59 3.59
C LYS A 15 15.42 4.75 2.09
N ASN A 16 14.89 5.88 1.63
CA ASN A 16 14.69 6.14 0.21
C ASN A 16 16.03 6.30 -0.52
N THR A 17 16.93 7.10 0.05
CA THR A 17 18.29 7.29 -0.50
C THR A 17 19.07 5.98 -0.51
N ALA A 18 19.00 5.19 0.57
CA ALA A 18 19.66 3.89 0.60
C ALA A 18 19.11 2.95 -0.49
N ALA A 19 17.79 2.96 -0.71
CA ALA A 19 17.15 2.13 -1.72
C ALA A 19 17.48 2.56 -3.16
N PHE A 20 17.68 3.84 -3.43
CA PHE A 20 18.13 4.31 -4.75
C PHE A 20 19.48 3.74 -5.16
N ILE A 21 20.39 3.54 -4.20
CA ILE A 21 21.72 3.00 -4.44
C ILE A 21 21.72 1.47 -4.50
N THR A 22 20.82 0.84 -3.75
CA THR A 22 20.84 -0.63 -3.54
C THR A 22 19.81 -1.40 -4.35
N GLY A 23 18.97 -0.73 -5.14
CA GLY A 23 17.84 -1.37 -5.85
C GLY A 23 16.73 -1.84 -4.91
N GLY A 24 16.61 -1.22 -3.74
CA GLY A 24 15.72 -1.66 -2.67
C GLY A 24 14.24 -1.30 -2.89
N TRP A 25 13.36 -2.01 -2.17
CA TRP A 25 11.93 -1.71 -2.17
C TRP A 25 11.54 -0.87 -0.95
N VAL A 26 10.94 0.28 -1.21
CA VAL A 26 10.45 1.19 -0.17
C VAL A 26 8.94 1.23 -0.21
N ILE A 27 8.31 1.05 0.95
CA ILE A 27 6.87 1.18 1.13
C ILE A 27 6.65 2.34 2.09
N LEU A 28 6.03 3.41 1.59
CA LEU A 28 5.58 4.55 2.36
C LEU A 28 4.07 4.45 2.56
N GLN A 29 3.62 4.51 3.81
CA GLN A 29 2.21 4.38 4.16
C GLN A 29 1.65 5.69 4.70
N ASN A 30 0.34 5.87 4.58
CA ASN A 30 -0.37 7.04 5.12
C ASN A 30 0.18 8.37 4.60
N CYS A 31 0.59 8.42 3.33
CA CYS A 31 1.29 9.58 2.77
C CYS A 31 0.44 10.87 2.73
N HIS A 32 -0.87 10.78 2.94
CA HIS A 32 -1.74 11.95 3.13
C HIS A 32 -1.38 12.76 4.39
N LEU A 33 -0.68 12.14 5.35
CA LEU A 33 -0.16 12.79 6.56
C LEU A 33 1.23 13.43 6.35
N GLY A 34 1.90 13.13 5.23
CA GLY A 34 3.27 13.58 4.94
C GLY A 34 3.41 14.19 3.56
N ILE A 35 2.48 15.08 3.19
CA ILE A 35 2.40 15.69 1.85
C ILE A 35 3.68 16.42 1.46
N ASP A 36 4.28 17.17 2.39
CA ASP A 36 5.51 17.93 2.11
C ASP A 36 6.66 17.01 1.71
N TYR A 37 6.75 15.84 2.33
CA TYR A 37 7.73 14.82 1.95
C TYR A 37 7.41 14.18 0.59
N MET A 38 6.13 14.05 0.20
CA MET A 38 5.77 13.56 -1.14
C MET A 38 6.23 14.54 -2.23
N CYS A 39 6.13 15.85 -1.99
CA CYS A 39 6.67 16.86 -2.91
C CYS A 39 8.19 16.74 -3.02
N GLU A 40 8.89 16.50 -1.91
CA GLU A 40 10.33 16.26 -1.93
C GLU A 40 10.70 14.99 -2.72
N VAL A 41 9.93 13.91 -2.55
CA VAL A 41 10.13 12.66 -3.31
C VAL A 41 9.93 12.90 -4.80
N GLU A 42 8.91 13.66 -5.21
CA GLU A 42 8.70 14.06 -6.60
C GLU A 42 9.95 14.75 -7.18
N GLU A 43 10.43 15.80 -6.51
CA GLU A 43 11.62 16.52 -6.96
C GLU A 43 12.85 15.62 -7.03
N THR A 44 13.00 14.71 -6.06
CA THR A 44 14.14 13.80 -5.96
C THR A 44 14.13 12.79 -7.10
N LEU A 45 12.97 12.25 -7.47
CA LEU A 45 12.83 11.32 -8.60
C LEU A 45 13.09 12.00 -9.94
N VAL A 46 12.73 13.28 -10.08
CA VAL A 46 12.97 14.04 -11.32
C VAL A 46 14.44 14.45 -11.46
N LYS A 47 15.09 14.83 -10.36
CA LYS A 47 16.48 15.33 -10.38
C LYS A 47 17.51 14.21 -10.47
N ASN A 48 17.25 13.04 -9.89
CA ASN A 48 18.22 11.95 -9.87
C ASN A 48 18.06 11.08 -11.12
N SER A 49 19.09 11.09 -11.97
CA SER A 49 19.18 10.22 -13.15
C SER A 49 19.83 8.87 -12.84
N ASP A 50 20.44 8.72 -11.66
CA ASP A 50 21.22 7.55 -11.26
C ASP A 50 20.48 6.83 -10.12
N ILE A 51 19.35 6.21 -10.49
CA ILE A 51 18.57 5.34 -9.60
C ILE A 51 18.74 3.92 -10.12
N ASP A 52 19.05 3.01 -9.21
CA ASP A 52 19.18 1.59 -9.53
C ASP A 52 17.90 1.03 -10.18
N GLU A 53 18.06 0.22 -11.23
CA GLU A 53 16.95 -0.29 -12.04
C GLU A 53 15.97 -1.17 -11.26
N ASP A 54 16.41 -1.79 -10.16
CA ASP A 54 15.59 -2.65 -9.31
C ASP A 54 14.81 -1.87 -8.23
N TYR A 55 15.10 -0.58 -8.06
CA TYR A 55 14.41 0.26 -7.07
C TYR A 55 12.90 0.31 -7.32
N ARG A 56 12.11 0.07 -6.28
CA ARG A 56 10.64 0.20 -6.34
C ARG A 56 10.11 1.01 -5.17
N LEU A 57 9.29 2.02 -5.47
CA LEU A 57 8.56 2.81 -4.49
C LEU A 57 7.07 2.46 -4.51
N TRP A 58 6.57 2.05 -3.35
CA TRP A 58 5.15 1.82 -3.10
C TRP A 58 4.62 2.88 -2.14
N ILE A 59 3.50 3.47 -2.51
CA ILE A 59 2.85 4.53 -1.73
C ILE A 59 1.42 4.08 -1.41
N THR A 60 1.03 4.18 -0.13
CA THR A 60 -0.39 4.10 0.26
C THR A 60 -0.84 5.45 0.79
N CYS A 61 -1.98 5.93 0.29
CA CYS A 61 -2.50 7.25 0.59
C CYS A 61 -4.04 7.23 0.54
N GLU A 62 -4.67 8.12 1.31
CA GLU A 62 -6.10 8.42 1.16
C GLU A 62 -6.29 9.54 0.14
N ILE A 63 -7.52 9.78 -0.27
CA ILE A 63 -7.86 10.87 -1.20
C ILE A 63 -7.50 12.21 -0.55
N THR A 64 -6.69 13.00 -1.25
CA THR A 64 -6.30 14.35 -0.81
C THR A 64 -6.05 15.25 -2.00
N SER A 65 -6.56 16.48 -1.94
CA SER A 65 -6.41 17.48 -3.01
C SER A 65 -5.00 18.09 -3.07
N ARG A 66 -4.18 17.86 -2.05
CA ARG A 66 -2.82 18.42 -1.93
C ARG A 66 -1.73 17.46 -2.41
N PHE A 67 -2.09 16.28 -2.90
CA PHE A 67 -1.08 15.31 -3.34
C PHE A 67 -0.35 15.83 -4.59
N PRO A 68 0.99 15.71 -4.66
CA PRO A 68 1.78 16.20 -5.79
C PRO A 68 1.33 15.59 -7.13
N ILE A 69 0.97 16.46 -8.07
CA ILE A 69 0.43 16.05 -9.37
C ILE A 69 1.49 15.35 -10.21
N GLY A 70 2.75 15.82 -10.22
CA GLY A 70 3.79 15.17 -11.01
C GLY A 70 4.13 13.78 -10.46
N LEU A 71 4.09 13.58 -9.14
CA LEU A 71 4.21 12.24 -8.56
C LEU A 71 3.06 11.33 -9.01
N LEU A 72 1.82 11.84 -9.06
CA LEU A 72 0.69 11.10 -9.62
C LEU A 72 0.90 10.78 -11.10
N GLN A 73 1.50 11.67 -11.89
CA GLN A 73 1.76 11.42 -13.31
C GLN A 73 2.82 10.33 -13.52
N MET A 74 3.87 10.32 -12.70
CA MET A 74 4.95 9.32 -12.77
C MET A 74 4.56 7.95 -12.20
N ALA A 75 3.57 7.89 -11.29
CA ALA A 75 3.16 6.66 -10.63
C ALA A 75 2.15 5.83 -11.44
N ILE A 76 2.04 4.54 -11.10
CA ILE A 76 0.90 3.70 -11.43
C ILE A 76 -0.14 3.86 -10.32
N LYS A 77 -1.39 4.13 -10.68
CA LYS A 77 -2.50 4.36 -9.72
C LYS A 77 -3.37 3.11 -9.62
N VAL A 78 -3.59 2.63 -8.40
CA VAL A 78 -4.50 1.51 -8.11
C VAL A 78 -5.46 1.95 -7.01
N THR A 79 -6.76 1.80 -7.24
CA THR A 79 -7.80 2.04 -6.24
C THR A 79 -8.16 0.74 -5.54
N LEU A 80 -8.18 0.76 -4.21
CA LEU A 80 -8.59 -0.37 -3.37
C LEU A 80 -9.99 -0.06 -2.82
N GLU A 81 -11.00 -0.26 -3.65
CA GLU A 81 -12.39 -0.14 -3.20
C GLU A 81 -12.89 -1.48 -2.65
N PRO A 82 -13.72 -1.48 -1.59
CA PRO A 82 -14.39 -2.70 -1.17
C PRO A 82 -15.30 -3.19 -2.31
N PRO A 83 -15.42 -4.51 -2.54
CA PRO A 83 -16.22 -5.03 -3.64
C PRO A 83 -17.67 -4.60 -3.47
N ALA A 84 -18.25 -4.08 -4.56
CA ALA A 84 -19.63 -3.62 -4.59
C ALA A 84 -20.60 -4.81 -4.49
N GLY A 85 -21.47 -4.77 -3.48
CA GLY A 85 -22.56 -5.72 -3.29
C GLY A 85 -22.26 -6.86 -2.32
N LEU A 86 -23.32 -7.27 -1.60
CA LEU A 86 -23.29 -8.32 -0.57
C LEU A 86 -22.75 -9.65 -1.11
N LYS A 87 -23.18 -10.05 -2.31
CA LYS A 87 -22.73 -11.29 -2.95
C LYS A 87 -21.23 -11.29 -3.26
N ALA A 88 -20.69 -10.17 -3.73
CA ALA A 88 -19.26 -10.05 -4.05
C ALA A 88 -18.39 -10.03 -2.78
N GLN A 89 -18.88 -9.39 -1.71
CA GLN A 89 -18.24 -9.45 -0.39
C GLN A 89 -18.23 -10.87 0.17
N LEU A 90 -19.38 -11.56 0.17
CA LEU A 90 -19.48 -12.95 0.61
C LEU A 90 -18.53 -13.84 -0.19
N PHE A 91 -18.55 -13.74 -1.53
CA PHE A 91 -17.66 -14.52 -2.39
C PHE A 91 -16.17 -14.31 -2.06
N ARG A 92 -15.73 -13.06 -1.84
CA ARG A 92 -14.34 -12.78 -1.41
C ARG A 92 -14.03 -13.39 -0.05
N THR A 93 -14.93 -13.29 0.92
CA THR A 93 -14.74 -13.88 2.26
C THR A 93 -14.60 -15.40 2.18
N TYR A 94 -15.49 -16.10 1.46
CA TYR A 94 -15.42 -17.57 1.35
C TYR A 94 -14.25 -18.06 0.49
N THR A 95 -13.74 -17.25 -0.43
CA THR A 95 -12.64 -17.67 -1.31
C THR A 95 -11.27 -17.33 -0.73
N THR A 96 -11.15 -16.23 0.01
CA THR A 96 -9.85 -15.69 0.45
C THR A 96 -9.62 -15.78 1.95
N MET A 97 -10.67 -15.74 2.78
CA MET A 97 -10.54 -15.76 4.24
C MET A 97 -10.91 -17.11 4.86
N ILE A 98 -11.90 -17.81 4.32
CA ILE A 98 -12.33 -19.12 4.84
C ILE A 98 -11.60 -20.22 4.07
N THR A 99 -10.65 -20.87 4.74
CA THR A 99 -9.95 -22.05 4.20
C THR A 99 -10.71 -23.33 4.54
N GLN A 100 -10.43 -24.41 3.81
CA GLN A 100 -10.97 -25.74 4.11
C GLN A 100 -10.65 -26.16 5.56
N GLU A 101 -9.44 -25.85 6.03
CA GLU A 101 -9.03 -26.07 7.42
C GLU A 101 -9.90 -25.33 8.44
N THR A 102 -10.38 -24.13 8.10
CA THR A 102 -11.30 -23.37 8.97
C THR A 102 -12.68 -24.01 9.01
N LEU A 103 -13.14 -24.60 7.90
CA LEU A 103 -14.41 -25.32 7.83
C LEU A 103 -14.37 -26.62 8.63
N ASP A 104 -13.22 -27.26 8.70
CA ASP A 104 -13.04 -28.57 9.36
C ASP A 104 -12.58 -28.46 10.83
N LYS A 105 -12.39 -27.23 11.35
CA LYS A 105 -11.96 -26.97 12.73
C LYS A 105 -12.98 -27.36 13.80
N VAL A 106 -14.27 -27.31 13.46
CA VAL A 106 -15.35 -27.63 14.39
C VAL A 106 -16.13 -28.80 13.83
N ASP A 107 -16.01 -29.94 14.49
CA ASP A 107 -16.71 -31.17 14.15
C ASP A 107 -18.12 -31.15 14.75
N HIS A 108 -18.97 -30.25 14.25
CA HIS A 108 -20.37 -30.15 14.64
C HIS A 108 -21.22 -29.93 13.40
N GLU A 109 -22.29 -30.72 13.23
CA GLU A 109 -23.14 -30.72 12.03
C GLU A 109 -23.67 -29.32 11.66
N LYS A 110 -23.99 -28.49 12.67
CA LYS A 110 -24.52 -27.14 12.50
C LYS A 110 -23.47 -26.07 12.19
N TRP A 111 -22.18 -26.38 12.37
CA TRP A 111 -21.09 -25.41 12.18
C TRP A 111 -21.08 -24.85 10.75
N ARG A 112 -21.22 -25.74 9.76
CA ARG A 112 -21.25 -25.36 8.35
C ARG A 112 -22.47 -24.48 8.04
N THR A 113 -23.64 -24.81 8.58
CA THR A 113 -24.87 -24.03 8.38
C THR A 113 -24.83 -22.64 9.00
N LEU A 114 -24.09 -22.43 10.10
CA LEU A 114 -23.91 -21.10 10.69
C LEU A 114 -22.97 -20.21 9.86
N LEU A 115 -22.16 -20.81 8.98
CA LEU A 115 -21.26 -20.12 8.09
C LEU A 115 -21.91 -19.76 6.75
N PHE A 116 -23.07 -20.31 6.36
CA PHE A 116 -23.75 -20.07 5.08
C PHE A 116 -25.13 -19.42 5.27
#